data_AF-A0A1M3NC67-F1
#
_entry.id   AF-A0A1M3NC67-F1
#
_cell.length_a   1.000
_cell.length_b   1.000
_cell.length_c   1.000
_cell.angle_alpha   90.00
_cell.angle_beta   90.00
_cell.angle_gamma   90.00
#
_symmetry.space_group_name_H-M   'P 1'
#
loop_
_entity.id
_entity.type
_entity.pdbx_description
1 polymer ?
#
loop_
_entity_poly.entity_id
_entity_poly.type
_entity_poly.pdbx_seq_one_letter_code
_entity_poly.pdbx_strand_id
1 'polypeptide(L)'
;MQHEELEWGDGSGRTNVLHGRAPAGRDALRGEVAFASVEEQSQRCTELLGHGAILINVPPPTKDVRGRLGEILEELVERELARMGAPSPYLAAWSAMPEDAQARLADQLFRARTVGATGLAIALGSLSAIAAPVLAPDDSATLRWLAETTEEAPLVLLIDDSDLMLLGYAAPLPLGSLLATRKPLWEMTPSPSMPVVATHAPISERSSTEAIADRLEDDSEPVILTGDDATTNDTRVASIDAGEAIVQAAAPPESSRADELDAEGAVTIREIDVAAETVNVRQPLIVPEIVAETVRATPTESAPEPTTPDVAVAEPVDAVASEPEPEPEPVIKAAPPPEPVKPSPRERRASRRVSAGVPVSGPNDYWRSWAIALSAARGPQPLAAFERLFAESYVPLSNAIASGLDDPRALRAYDEFRRSFERSYTDAFATFGATNRRPRLVMDAYDIAAKQARLSNARSAHVLLVNSLRFDLGCLVRDALAREATGAASLTSETLLWSALPTTTIRQIETFARGLDALRAPMREEPSESLRGRAAEVVRRVRAGSRELYKLDLVPALLAGTPDVVGSLDAIAAATAEAIARHVSTLPARTLLFVLGDHGFTVDRRGESHTGGASPEEVLVPAFSWLVGELH
;
A
#
# COMPACT_ATOMS: atom_id res chain seq x y z
N MET A 1 65.12 5.22 -47.88
CA MET A 1 66.02 4.90 -46.75
C MET A 1 65.32 5.43 -45.51
N GLN A 2 65.02 4.53 -44.57
CA GLN A 2 64.13 4.66 -43.40
C GLN A 2 62.63 4.56 -43.71
N HIS A 3 62.11 3.35 -43.53
CA HIS A 3 60.70 2.98 -43.39
C HIS A 3 60.44 2.77 -41.89
N GLU A 4 59.40 3.41 -41.36
CA GLU A 4 58.77 3.05 -40.08
C GLU A 4 57.83 1.86 -40.31
N GLU A 5 58.09 0.75 -39.62
CA GLU A 5 57.20 -0.41 -39.54
C GLU A 5 56.66 -0.52 -38.11
N LEU A 6 55.33 -0.63 -38.02
CA LEU A 6 54.57 -0.93 -36.82
C LEU A 6 54.80 -2.40 -36.40
N GLU A 7 55.24 -2.62 -35.16
CA GLU A 7 55.08 -3.91 -34.49
C GLU A 7 54.01 -3.80 -33.39
N TRP A 8 52.98 -4.61 -33.52
CA TRP A 8 51.96 -4.89 -32.52
C TRP A 8 52.52 -5.92 -31.52
N GLY A 9 52.74 -5.50 -30.28
CA GLY A 9 53.13 -6.38 -29.17
C GLY A 9 51.91 -6.95 -28.46
N ASP A 10 51.76 -8.27 -28.54
CA ASP A 10 50.76 -9.11 -27.88
C ASP A 10 50.95 -9.09 -26.34
N GLY A 11 50.04 -8.41 -25.64
CA GLY A 11 50.05 -8.26 -24.19
C GLY A 11 49.02 -9.16 -23.51
N SER A 12 49.38 -10.43 -23.26
CA SER A 12 48.58 -11.36 -22.45
C SER A 12 48.58 -10.93 -20.97
N GLY A 13 47.66 -10.04 -20.61
CA GLY A 13 47.35 -9.71 -19.22
C GLY A 13 46.54 -10.81 -18.55
N ARG A 14 47.21 -11.75 -17.89
CA ARG A 14 46.60 -12.71 -16.96
C ARG A 14 45.80 -11.96 -15.88
N THR A 15 44.48 -12.02 -15.95
CA THR A 15 43.60 -11.68 -14.83
C THR A 15 43.75 -12.75 -13.75
N ASN A 16 44.53 -12.43 -12.71
CA ASN A 16 44.59 -13.18 -11.46
C ASN A 16 43.22 -13.09 -10.78
N VAL A 17 42.34 -14.07 -11.03
CA VAL A 17 41.17 -14.31 -10.19
C VAL A 17 41.68 -14.87 -8.88
N LEU A 18 42.04 -13.97 -7.96
CA LEU A 18 42.26 -14.31 -6.57
C LEU A 18 40.92 -14.79 -6.01
N HIS A 19 40.77 -16.11 -5.88
CA HIS A 19 39.80 -16.70 -4.97
C HIS A 19 40.08 -16.15 -3.57
N GLY A 20 39.27 -15.17 -3.16
CA GLY A 20 39.32 -14.57 -1.85
C GLY A 20 39.10 -15.63 -0.79
N ARG A 21 40.20 -16.01 -0.12
CA ARG A 21 40.16 -16.76 1.13
C ARG A 21 39.34 -15.93 2.12
N ALA A 22 38.19 -16.46 2.56
CA ALA A 22 37.35 -15.82 3.56
C ALA A 22 38.21 -15.39 4.78
N PRO A 23 38.11 -14.13 5.24
CA PRO A 23 38.85 -13.68 6.40
C PRO A 23 38.49 -14.55 7.60
N ALA A 24 39.50 -14.91 8.40
CA ALA A 24 39.32 -15.68 9.64
C ALA A 24 38.19 -15.05 10.48
N GLY A 25 37.22 -15.89 10.89
CA GLY A 25 35.93 -15.48 11.42
C GLY A 25 36.07 -14.51 12.59
N ARG A 26 35.59 -13.27 12.38
CA ARG A 26 35.26 -12.38 13.49
C ARG A 26 34.03 -12.96 14.19
N ASP A 27 34.07 -13.01 15.52
CA ASP A 27 32.92 -13.47 16.30
C ASP A 27 31.69 -12.63 15.96
N ALA A 28 30.53 -13.29 15.88
CA ALA A 28 29.27 -12.60 15.61
C ALA A 28 29.00 -11.56 16.69
N LEU A 29 28.43 -10.42 16.30
CA LEU A 29 28.07 -9.37 17.23
C LEU A 29 27.08 -9.92 18.27
N ARG A 30 27.34 -9.71 19.55
CA ARG A 30 26.39 -10.08 20.60
C ARG A 30 25.27 -9.04 20.62
N GLY A 31 24.02 -9.48 20.54
CA GLY A 31 22.90 -8.56 20.63
C GLY A 31 22.72 -7.98 22.03
N GLU A 32 22.29 -6.72 22.07
CA GLU A 32 22.20 -5.91 23.29
C GLU A 32 21.22 -4.76 23.07
N VAL A 33 20.46 -4.41 24.12
CA VAL A 33 19.72 -3.13 24.20
C VAL A 33 20.36 -2.29 25.30
N ALA A 34 20.75 -1.06 24.98
CA ALA A 34 21.34 -0.15 25.97
C ALA A 34 20.74 1.25 25.85
N PHE A 35 20.44 1.85 27.00
CA PHE A 35 20.19 3.29 27.12
C PHE A 35 21.52 3.96 27.40
N ALA A 36 21.87 4.95 26.59
CA ALA A 36 23.16 5.62 26.64
C ALA A 36 22.98 7.10 26.31
N SER A 37 23.73 7.94 27.00
CA SER A 37 23.85 9.36 26.65
C SER A 37 24.43 9.53 25.23
N VAL A 38 24.27 10.71 24.63
CA VAL A 38 24.77 10.99 23.26
C VAL A 38 26.29 10.73 23.14
N GLU A 39 27.06 11.08 24.18
CA GLU A 39 28.49 10.83 24.25
C GLU A 39 28.80 9.33 24.34
N GLU A 40 28.09 8.59 25.20
CA GLU A 40 28.25 7.14 25.35
C GLU A 40 27.82 6.39 24.09
N GLN A 41 26.74 6.81 23.44
CA GLN A 41 26.32 6.28 22.14
C GLN A 41 27.42 6.47 21.11
N SER A 42 28.02 7.67 21.03
CA SER A 42 29.12 7.96 20.09
C SER A 42 30.34 7.07 20.33
N GLN A 43 30.71 6.88 21.60
CA GLN A 43 31.77 5.95 21.99
C GLN A 43 31.41 4.51 21.61
N ARG A 44 30.22 4.06 21.97
CA ARG A 44 29.76 2.69 21.71
C ARG A 44 29.66 2.39 20.22
N CYS A 45 29.20 3.35 19.41
CA CYS A 45 29.19 3.26 17.96
C CYS A 45 30.59 3.05 17.40
N THR A 46 31.59 3.75 17.94
CA THR A 46 33.00 3.61 17.52
C THR A 46 33.54 2.21 17.85
N GLU A 47 33.22 1.68 19.03
CA GLU A 47 33.57 0.32 19.44
C GLU A 47 32.92 -0.73 18.51
N LEU A 48 31.60 -0.61 18.28
CA LEU A 48 30.83 -1.53 17.43
C LEU A 48 31.31 -1.54 15.98
N LEU A 49 31.65 -0.36 15.44
CA LEU A 49 32.30 -0.24 14.13
C LEU A 49 33.67 -0.95 14.12
N GLY A 50 34.47 -0.81 15.18
CA GLY A 50 35.72 -1.53 15.35
C GLY A 50 35.55 -3.06 15.38
N HIS A 51 34.43 -3.53 15.92
CA HIS A 51 34.01 -4.94 15.89
C HIS A 51 33.40 -5.39 14.55
N GLY A 52 33.30 -4.50 13.57
CA GLY A 52 32.81 -4.81 12.23
C GLY A 52 31.29 -4.82 12.08
N ALA A 53 30.54 -4.18 12.98
CA ALA A 53 29.12 -3.95 12.79
C ALA A 53 28.85 -2.90 11.70
N ILE A 54 27.71 -2.99 11.02
CA ILE A 54 27.19 -1.87 10.23
C ILE A 54 26.42 -0.95 11.17
N LEU A 55 26.80 0.32 11.20
CA LEU A 55 26.16 1.32 12.04
C LEU A 55 25.03 2.03 11.27
N ILE A 56 23.84 2.05 11.87
CA ILE A 56 22.67 2.78 11.41
C ILE A 56 22.40 3.89 12.41
N ASN A 57 22.72 5.13 12.03
CA ASN A 57 22.46 6.30 12.85
C ASN A 57 21.10 6.91 12.47
N VAL A 58 20.19 6.95 13.43
CA VAL A 58 18.83 7.46 13.26
C VAL A 58 18.75 8.82 13.93
N PRO A 59 18.67 9.92 13.15
CA PRO A 59 18.57 11.25 13.73
C PRO A 59 17.28 11.38 14.57
N PRO A 60 17.21 12.32 15.53
CA PRO A 60 15.99 12.54 16.31
C PRO A 60 14.78 12.72 15.38
N PRO A 61 13.76 11.83 15.44
CA PRO A 61 12.62 11.87 14.54
C PRO A 61 11.77 13.12 14.78
N THR A 62 11.22 13.69 13.71
CA THR A 62 10.32 14.85 13.77
C THR A 62 8.87 14.44 14.01
N LYS A 63 8.00 15.37 14.42
CA LYS A 63 6.60 15.07 14.80
C LYS A 63 5.77 14.41 13.70
N ASP A 64 6.07 14.72 12.45
CA ASP A 64 5.40 14.21 11.24
C ASP A 64 5.64 12.73 10.99
N VAL A 65 6.63 12.12 11.65
CA VAL A 65 6.95 10.69 11.48
C VAL A 65 6.39 9.80 12.60
N ARG A 66 5.55 10.34 13.47
CA ARG A 66 4.89 9.59 14.54
C ARG A 66 4.07 8.42 13.97
N GLY A 67 4.26 7.22 14.52
CA GLY A 67 3.64 5.98 14.04
C GLY A 67 4.35 5.35 12.84
N ARG A 68 5.43 5.94 12.35
CA ARG A 68 6.17 5.50 11.16
C ARG A 68 7.64 5.19 11.43
N LEU A 69 8.02 5.00 12.71
CA LEU A 69 9.42 4.73 13.08
C LEU A 69 9.98 3.48 12.39
N GLY A 70 9.17 2.43 12.24
CA GLY A 70 9.56 1.20 11.55
C GLY A 70 9.94 1.42 10.07
N GLU A 71 9.20 2.26 9.36
CA GLU A 71 9.48 2.59 7.94
C GLU A 71 10.80 3.34 7.79
N ILE A 72 11.07 4.29 8.69
CA ILE A 72 12.32 5.06 8.71
C ILE A 72 13.51 4.16 8.98
N LEU A 73 13.39 3.29 9.99
CA LEU A 73 14.45 2.34 10.33
C LEU A 73 14.77 1.43 9.15
N GLU A 74 13.75 0.91 8.48
CA GLU A 74 13.91 0.08 7.29
C GLU A 74 14.63 0.82 6.17
N GLU A 75 14.20 2.05 5.82
CA GLU A 75 14.85 2.87 4.79
C GLU A 75 16.33 3.13 5.13
N LEU A 76 16.63 3.42 6.39
CA LEU A 76 18.00 3.69 6.85
C LEU A 76 18.88 2.45 6.83
N VAL A 77 18.37 1.29 7.26
CA VAL A 77 19.10 0.02 7.21
C VAL A 77 19.42 -0.35 5.76
N GLU A 78 18.45 -0.28 4.85
CA GLU A 78 18.67 -0.57 3.43
C GLU A 78 19.67 0.38 2.79
N ARG A 79 19.61 1.68 3.13
CA ARG A 79 20.56 2.67 2.64
C ARG A 79 22.00 2.36 3.09
N GLU A 80 22.20 1.98 4.35
CA GLU A 80 23.53 1.63 4.86
C GLU A 80 24.05 0.31 4.30
N LEU A 81 23.18 -0.70 4.15
CA LEU A 81 23.53 -1.96 3.46
C LEU A 81 23.98 -1.69 2.02
N ALA A 82 23.21 -0.90 1.26
CA ALA A 82 23.56 -0.53 -0.11
C ALA A 82 24.89 0.24 -0.17
N ARG A 83 25.13 1.17 0.78
CA ARG A 83 26.39 1.92 0.88
C ARG A 83 27.59 1.00 1.12
N MET A 84 27.41 -0.10 1.84
CA MET A 84 28.43 -1.12 2.09
C MET A 84 28.60 -2.12 0.94
N GLY A 85 27.85 -1.95 -0.16
CA GLY A 85 27.89 -2.83 -1.33
C GLY A 85 27.16 -4.15 -1.10
N ALA A 86 26.26 -4.21 -0.13
CA ALA A 86 25.44 -5.40 0.07
C ALA A 86 24.53 -5.57 -1.14
N PRO A 87 24.27 -6.82 -1.57
CA PRO A 87 23.38 -7.06 -2.69
C PRO A 87 22.03 -6.43 -2.37
N SER A 88 21.46 -5.74 -3.36
CA SER A 88 20.11 -5.22 -3.26
C SER A 88 19.15 -6.36 -2.93
N PRO A 89 18.12 -6.15 -2.09
CA PRO A 89 17.17 -7.22 -1.76
C PRO A 89 16.47 -7.79 -3.02
N TYR A 90 16.56 -7.08 -4.15
CA TYR A 90 15.88 -7.36 -5.42
C TYR A 90 16.65 -8.24 -6.43
N LEU A 91 17.82 -8.81 -6.08
CA LEU A 91 18.48 -9.79 -6.97
C LEU A 91 17.77 -11.16 -6.99
N ALA A 92 16.92 -11.45 -6.00
CA ALA A 92 15.84 -12.39 -6.14
C ALA A 92 14.57 -11.59 -6.47
N ALA A 93 13.93 -11.91 -7.61
CA ALA A 93 12.73 -11.33 -8.20
C ALA A 93 11.79 -10.51 -7.28
N TRP A 94 11.04 -9.55 -7.83
CA TRP A 94 10.02 -8.70 -7.17
C TRP A 94 9.08 -9.43 -6.17
N SER A 95 8.97 -10.74 -6.28
CA SER A 95 8.29 -11.61 -5.33
C SER A 95 9.01 -11.70 -3.96
N ALA A 96 10.31 -11.52 -3.82
CA ALA A 96 11.04 -12.07 -2.68
C ALA A 96 10.96 -11.36 -1.33
N MET A 97 10.21 -10.27 -1.17
CA MET A 97 10.14 -9.59 0.13
C MET A 97 9.18 -10.30 1.09
N PRO A 98 9.66 -10.75 2.26
CA PRO A 98 8.78 -11.18 3.32
C PRO A 98 7.98 -9.98 3.85
N GLU A 99 6.65 -10.09 3.95
CA GLU A 99 5.84 -9.07 4.65
C GLU A 99 6.13 -9.06 6.16
N ASP A 100 6.66 -10.17 6.67
CA ASP A 100 7.06 -10.37 8.06
C ASP A 100 8.34 -9.59 8.38
N ALA A 101 8.27 -8.71 9.40
CA ALA A 101 9.40 -7.95 9.91
C ALA A 101 10.58 -8.85 10.31
N GLN A 102 10.30 -10.03 10.85
CA GLN A 102 11.32 -10.99 11.27
C GLN A 102 12.13 -11.50 10.08
N ALA A 103 11.46 -11.90 9.01
CA ALA A 103 12.12 -12.42 7.82
C ALA A 103 12.86 -11.32 7.04
N ARG A 104 12.38 -10.07 7.08
CA ARG A 104 13.13 -8.92 6.53
C ARG A 104 14.42 -8.64 7.29
N LEU A 105 14.37 -8.59 8.62
CA LEU A 105 15.56 -8.39 9.43
C LEU A 105 16.55 -9.55 9.30
N ALA A 106 16.06 -10.80 9.20
CA ALA A 106 16.91 -11.96 8.95
C ALA A 106 17.64 -11.86 7.60
N ASP A 107 16.96 -11.41 6.55
CA ASP A 107 17.56 -11.13 5.23
C ASP A 107 18.58 -9.98 5.31
N GLN A 108 18.26 -8.87 5.98
CA GLN A 108 19.18 -7.75 6.19
C GLN A 108 20.45 -8.19 6.93
N LEU A 109 20.32 -8.99 7.99
CA LEU A 109 21.45 -9.56 8.72
C LEU A 109 22.26 -10.54 7.87
N PHE A 110 21.59 -11.32 7.02
CA PHE A 110 22.27 -12.18 6.05
C PHE A 110 23.10 -11.36 5.06
N ARG A 111 22.52 -10.31 4.48
CA ARG A 111 23.20 -9.39 3.56
C ARG A 111 24.32 -8.59 4.24
N ALA A 112 24.15 -8.21 5.50
CA ALA A 112 25.23 -7.62 6.29
C ALA A 112 26.43 -8.58 6.37
N ARG A 113 26.18 -9.88 6.61
CA ARG A 113 27.25 -10.90 6.64
C ARG A 113 27.92 -11.10 5.29
N THR A 114 27.21 -10.98 4.17
CA THR A 114 27.83 -11.15 2.83
C THR A 114 28.83 -10.04 2.50
N VAL A 115 28.69 -8.85 3.11
CA VAL A 115 29.69 -7.77 3.04
C VAL A 115 30.72 -7.81 4.17
N GLY A 116 30.77 -8.91 4.93
CA GLY A 116 31.75 -9.12 6.00
C GLY A 116 31.45 -8.41 7.31
N ALA A 117 30.21 -7.91 7.50
CA ALA A 117 29.81 -7.35 8.78
C ALA A 117 29.49 -8.44 9.80
N THR A 118 29.75 -8.14 11.08
CA THR A 118 29.48 -9.05 12.21
C THR A 118 28.04 -8.96 12.72
N GLY A 119 27.32 -7.90 12.35
CA GLY A 119 25.95 -7.62 12.76
C GLY A 119 25.49 -6.21 12.38
N LEU A 120 24.34 -5.80 12.91
CA LEU A 120 23.80 -4.44 12.78
C LEU A 120 23.82 -3.73 14.14
N ALA A 121 24.11 -2.44 14.14
CA ALA A 121 24.00 -1.57 15.32
C ALA A 121 23.11 -0.37 14.97
N ILE A 122 21.98 -0.23 15.66
CA ILE A 122 21.03 0.87 15.46
C ILE A 122 21.20 1.85 16.62
N ALA A 123 21.56 3.09 16.33
CA ALA A 123 21.63 4.17 17.30
C ALA A 123 20.49 5.15 17.07
N LEU A 124 19.58 5.25 18.04
CA LEU A 124 18.43 6.14 18.01
C LEU A 124 18.75 7.45 18.74
N GLY A 125 18.57 8.58 18.04
CA GLY A 125 18.42 9.88 18.69
C GLY A 125 17.10 9.98 19.47
N SER A 126 16.97 11.02 20.30
CA SER A 126 15.80 11.19 21.18
C SER A 126 14.46 11.09 20.45
N LEU A 127 13.58 10.25 20.97
CA LEU A 127 12.21 9.97 20.51
C LEU A 127 11.17 10.93 21.11
N SER A 128 11.60 11.87 21.94
CA SER A 128 10.73 12.81 22.65
C SER A 128 9.78 13.60 21.73
N ALA A 129 10.20 13.90 20.51
CA ALA A 129 9.39 14.65 19.55
C ALA A 129 8.21 13.83 18.98
N ILE A 130 8.31 12.50 18.90
CA ILE A 130 7.22 11.62 18.41
C ILE A 130 6.35 11.07 19.56
N ALA A 131 6.80 11.22 20.81
CA ALA A 131 6.02 10.91 22.00
C ALA A 131 5.09 12.09 22.36
N ALA A 132 3.77 11.90 22.25
CA ALA A 132 2.80 12.95 22.59
C ALA A 132 1.49 12.40 23.18
N PRO A 133 1.35 12.29 24.52
CA PRO A 133 2.40 12.20 25.57
C PRO A 133 3.03 10.79 25.66
N VAL A 134 2.54 9.86 24.84
CA VAL A 134 2.98 8.48 24.72
C VAL A 134 3.41 8.24 23.28
N LEU A 135 4.39 7.36 23.07
CA LEU A 135 4.73 6.85 21.74
C LEU A 135 3.49 6.23 21.08
N ALA A 136 3.44 6.31 19.74
CA ALA A 136 2.36 5.65 19.01
C ALA A 136 2.41 4.12 19.25
N PRO A 137 1.27 3.42 19.12
CA PRO A 137 1.21 1.96 19.22
C PRO A 137 2.23 1.26 18.32
N ASP A 138 2.35 1.72 17.07
CA ASP A 138 3.21 1.11 16.06
C ASP A 138 4.70 1.35 16.36
N ASP A 139 5.06 2.54 16.82
CA ASP A 139 6.44 2.86 17.24
C ASP A 139 6.84 2.02 18.47
N SER A 140 5.93 1.91 19.45
CA SER A 140 6.14 1.09 20.66
C SER A 140 6.27 -0.39 20.34
N ALA A 141 5.46 -0.91 19.40
CA ALA A 141 5.54 -2.28 18.93
C ALA A 141 6.86 -2.56 18.20
N THR A 142 7.29 -1.62 17.35
CA THR A 142 8.56 -1.70 16.62
C THR A 142 9.76 -1.79 17.57
N LEU A 143 9.84 -0.89 18.57
CA LEU A 143 10.93 -0.89 19.54
C LEU A 143 10.96 -2.16 20.39
N ARG A 144 9.80 -2.65 20.83
CA ARG A 144 9.70 -3.90 21.59
C ARG A 144 10.19 -5.09 20.78
N TRP A 145 9.73 -5.22 19.54
CA TRP A 145 10.15 -6.29 18.65
C TRP A 145 11.66 -6.26 18.37
N LEU A 146 12.24 -5.07 18.12
CA LEU A 146 13.68 -4.94 17.94
C LEU A 146 14.45 -5.35 19.21
N ALA A 147 13.99 -4.91 20.38
CA ALA A 147 14.59 -5.28 21.66
C ALA A 147 14.56 -6.79 21.91
N GLU A 148 13.42 -7.44 21.68
CA GLU A 148 13.28 -8.91 21.74
C GLU A 148 14.22 -9.59 20.75
N THR A 149 14.34 -9.07 19.53
CA THR A 149 15.20 -9.66 18.49
C THR A 149 16.69 -9.58 18.84
N THR A 150 17.11 -8.64 19.68
CA THR A 150 18.52 -8.58 20.15
C THR A 150 18.92 -9.81 20.98
N GLU A 151 17.97 -10.59 21.52
CA GLU A 151 18.29 -11.82 22.26
C GLU A 151 18.75 -12.95 21.33
N GLU A 152 18.25 -12.97 20.09
CA GLU A 152 18.40 -14.10 19.17
C GLU A 152 19.27 -13.76 17.94
N ALA A 153 19.49 -12.47 17.67
CA ALA A 153 20.17 -12.00 16.48
C ALA A 153 21.38 -11.10 16.80
N PRO A 154 22.37 -11.00 15.88
CA PRO A 154 23.51 -10.09 16.03
C PRO A 154 23.09 -8.63 15.75
N LEU A 155 22.23 -8.10 16.61
CA LEU A 155 21.62 -6.78 16.54
C LEU A 155 21.83 -6.04 17.87
N VAL A 156 22.42 -4.85 17.81
CA VAL A 156 22.54 -3.94 18.97
C VAL A 156 21.62 -2.75 18.77
N LEU A 157 20.85 -2.40 19.80
CA LEU A 157 19.95 -1.25 19.84
C LEU A 157 20.40 -0.28 20.93
N LEU A 158 20.85 0.92 20.52
CA LEU A 158 21.23 2.01 21.41
C LEU A 158 20.13 3.07 21.40
N ILE A 159 19.65 3.44 22.58
CA ILE A 159 18.57 4.40 22.79
C ILE A 159 19.08 5.53 23.66
N ASP A 160 18.60 6.75 23.40
CA ASP A 160 18.95 7.92 24.19
C ASP A 160 18.47 7.74 25.64
N ASP A 161 19.34 7.96 26.63
CA ASP A 161 19.00 7.77 28.04
C ASP A 161 17.95 8.78 28.54
N SER A 162 17.82 9.94 27.89
CA SER A 162 16.75 10.90 28.16
C SER A 162 15.36 10.32 27.87
N ASP A 163 15.27 9.28 27.05
CA ASP A 163 14.02 8.61 26.68
C ASP A 163 13.63 7.48 27.64
N LEU A 164 14.44 7.17 28.66
CA LEU A 164 14.20 6.09 29.61
C LEU A 164 12.80 6.16 30.26
N MET A 165 12.34 7.38 30.53
CA MET A 165 11.06 7.69 31.16
C MET A 165 9.93 7.99 30.18
N LEU A 166 10.18 7.98 28.85
CA LEU A 166 9.12 8.15 27.87
C LEU A 166 8.12 7.01 27.99
N LEU A 167 6.83 7.34 27.84
CA LEU A 167 5.76 6.35 27.95
C LEU A 167 5.57 5.64 26.61
N GLY A 168 5.62 4.32 26.64
CA GLY A 168 5.24 3.45 25.53
C GLY A 168 3.79 2.97 25.62
N TYR A 169 3.23 2.54 24.50
CA TYR A 169 1.88 2.01 24.39
C TYR A 169 1.82 0.52 24.81
N ALA A 170 1.34 0.23 26.03
CA ALA A 170 0.90 -1.09 26.54
C ALA A 170 0.41 -0.99 28.00
N ALA A 171 -0.64 -0.18 28.25
CA ALA A 171 -0.73 0.68 29.45
C ALA A 171 0.50 1.61 29.53
N PRO A 172 0.39 2.90 29.86
CA PRO A 172 1.55 3.80 29.77
C PRO A 172 2.67 3.33 30.71
N LEU A 173 3.68 2.67 30.14
CA LEU A 173 4.84 2.11 30.85
C LEU A 173 6.09 2.89 30.41
N PRO A 174 7.01 3.20 31.33
CA PRO A 174 8.31 3.77 30.96
C PRO A 174 9.03 2.88 29.94
N LEU A 175 9.67 3.48 28.95
CA LEU A 175 10.33 2.78 27.85
C LEU A 175 11.40 1.82 28.37
N GLY A 176 12.14 2.20 29.41
CA GLY A 176 13.08 1.29 30.07
C GLY A 176 12.43 0.02 30.63
N SER A 177 11.19 0.10 31.12
CA SER A 177 10.43 -1.08 31.56
C SER A 177 9.81 -1.85 30.41
N LEU A 178 9.46 -1.16 29.32
CA LEU A 178 8.90 -1.77 28.12
C LEU A 178 9.93 -2.64 27.38
N LEU A 179 11.18 -2.16 27.33
CA LEU A 179 12.28 -2.79 26.60
C LEU A 179 13.17 -3.66 27.50
N ALA A 180 12.92 -3.68 28.81
CA ALA A 180 13.57 -4.63 29.70
C ALA A 180 13.21 -6.06 29.25
N THR A 181 14.16 -6.71 28.59
CA THR A 181 14.01 -8.06 28.10
C THR A 181 13.67 -8.98 29.27
N ARG A 182 12.51 -9.62 29.17
CA ARG A 182 12.05 -10.55 30.20
C ARG A 182 12.96 -11.77 30.14
N LYS A 183 13.96 -11.80 31.02
CA LYS A 183 14.63 -13.05 31.38
C LYS A 183 13.53 -14.07 31.67
N PRO A 184 13.43 -15.18 30.92
CA PRO A 184 12.26 -16.01 30.96
C PRO A 184 12.13 -16.62 32.37
N LEU A 185 10.90 -16.58 32.91
CA LEU A 185 10.57 -16.92 34.31
C LEU A 185 11.04 -18.31 34.78
N TRP A 186 11.46 -19.20 33.86
CA TRP A 186 12.01 -20.51 34.19
C TRP A 186 13.47 -20.48 34.69
N GLU A 187 14.19 -19.36 34.51
CA GLU A 187 15.53 -19.15 35.10
C GLU A 187 15.49 -18.58 36.53
N MET A 188 14.31 -18.32 37.09
CA MET A 188 14.17 -18.07 38.52
C MET A 188 14.24 -19.41 39.26
N THR A 189 15.45 -19.86 39.56
CA THR A 189 15.64 -20.95 40.53
C THR A 189 14.96 -20.55 41.84
N PRO A 190 14.05 -21.39 42.39
CA PRO A 190 13.47 -21.11 43.69
C PRO A 190 14.58 -21.12 44.73
N SER A 191 14.80 -19.97 45.36
CA SER A 191 15.75 -19.83 46.46
C SER A 191 15.36 -20.80 47.59
N PRO A 192 16.25 -21.71 48.03
CA PRO A 192 15.94 -22.65 49.09
C PRO A 192 16.25 -21.98 50.43
N SER A 193 15.25 -21.44 51.13
CA SER A 193 15.23 -21.37 52.62
C SER A 193 14.06 -20.53 53.14
N MET A 194 13.03 -21.21 53.65
CA MET A 194 12.30 -20.76 54.85
C MET A 194 12.04 -22.01 55.70
N PRO A 195 12.48 -22.06 56.97
CA PRO A 195 12.22 -23.17 57.87
C PRO A 195 10.78 -23.08 58.39
N VAL A 196 10.04 -24.19 58.25
CA VAL A 196 8.72 -24.40 58.83
C VAL A 196 8.89 -24.60 60.34
N VAL A 197 8.41 -23.65 61.14
CA VAL A 197 8.20 -23.84 62.58
C VAL A 197 6.79 -24.40 62.78
N ALA A 198 6.74 -25.64 63.24
CA ALA A 198 5.53 -26.32 63.66
C ALA A 198 5.12 -25.87 65.08
N THR A 199 3.83 -25.61 65.28
CA THR A 199 3.20 -25.70 66.60
C THR A 199 1.85 -26.40 66.47
N HIS A 200 1.73 -27.50 67.21
CA HIS A 200 0.58 -28.38 67.32
C HIS A 200 -0.42 -27.89 68.38
N ALA A 201 -1.67 -28.38 68.19
CA ALA A 201 -2.64 -28.84 69.21
C ALA A 201 -3.87 -27.93 69.50
N PRO A 202 -4.99 -28.48 70.02
CA PRO A 202 -6.14 -28.94 69.22
C PRO A 202 -7.51 -28.50 69.82
N ILE A 203 -8.66 -28.99 69.28
CA ILE A 203 -9.85 -29.53 70.00
C ILE A 203 -11.07 -29.74 69.06
N SER A 204 -11.63 -30.96 69.11
CA SER A 204 -13.02 -31.50 68.98
C SER A 204 -14.18 -30.62 68.47
N GLU A 205 -15.30 -31.10 67.89
CA GLU A 205 -15.91 -32.43 67.58
C GLU A 205 -17.27 -32.19 66.86
N ARG A 206 -17.85 -33.29 66.31
CA ARG A 206 -19.26 -33.61 65.97
C ARG A 206 -19.62 -33.57 64.47
N SER A 207 -19.76 -34.73 63.79
CA SER A 207 -20.90 -35.69 63.76
C SER A 207 -22.02 -35.20 62.81
N SER A 208 -22.59 -35.94 61.83
CA SER A 208 -22.91 -37.37 61.73
C SER A 208 -23.21 -37.81 60.26
N THR A 209 -22.95 -39.10 59.92
CA THR A 209 -23.77 -40.16 59.21
C THR A 209 -24.61 -39.81 57.95
N GLU A 210 -24.80 -40.60 56.87
CA GLU A 210 -24.87 -42.06 56.58
C GLU A 210 -24.88 -42.22 55.02
N ALA A 211 -24.09 -43.07 54.34
CA ALA A 211 -24.29 -44.49 54.00
C ALA A 211 -25.46 -44.85 53.04
N ILE A 212 -25.18 -45.13 51.76
CA ILE A 212 -25.82 -46.19 50.94
C ILE A 212 -24.76 -46.75 49.97
N ALA A 213 -24.65 -48.08 49.92
CA ALA A 213 -23.74 -48.85 49.07
C ALA A 213 -24.52 -49.80 48.14
N ASP A 214 -23.91 -50.07 46.98
CA ASP A 214 -23.86 -51.33 46.22
C ASP A 214 -25.12 -51.85 45.48
N ARG A 215 -25.06 -51.92 44.13
CA ARG A 215 -24.77 -53.15 43.32
C ARG A 215 -25.51 -53.26 41.97
N LEU A 216 -24.84 -53.92 41.00
CA LEU A 216 -25.23 -54.51 39.67
C LEU A 216 -24.70 -53.70 38.45
N GLU A 217 -23.61 -54.09 37.75
CA GLU A 217 -23.47 -55.19 36.73
C GLU A 217 -24.43 -54.99 35.54
N ASP A 218 -24.11 -55.09 34.25
CA ASP A 218 -22.97 -55.46 33.38
C ASP A 218 -23.39 -55.02 31.94
N ASP A 219 -22.57 -55.30 30.92
CA ASP A 219 -22.77 -55.13 29.45
C ASP A 219 -22.13 -53.89 28.80
N SER A 220 -20.92 -54.06 28.24
CA SER A 220 -20.74 -54.03 26.77
C SER A 220 -19.31 -54.41 26.35
N GLU A 221 -19.25 -55.27 25.34
CA GLU A 221 -18.08 -55.97 24.77
C GLU A 221 -17.06 -55.04 24.05
N PRO A 222 -15.80 -55.50 23.87
CA PRO A 222 -14.78 -54.77 23.11
C PRO A 222 -14.90 -55.03 21.60
N VAL A 223 -15.05 -53.95 20.82
CA VAL A 223 -14.96 -53.98 19.36
C VAL A 223 -13.50 -54.10 18.93
N ILE A 224 -13.19 -55.21 18.27
CA ILE A 224 -11.96 -55.45 17.50
C ILE A 224 -12.09 -54.69 16.17
N LEU A 225 -11.21 -53.73 15.92
CA LEU A 225 -10.96 -53.17 14.58
C LEU A 225 -9.55 -53.54 14.13
N THR A 226 -9.50 -54.55 13.28
CA THR A 226 -8.40 -54.85 12.36
C THR A 226 -8.48 -53.91 11.15
N GLY A 227 -7.34 -53.43 10.65
CA GLY A 227 -7.26 -52.89 9.29
C GLY A 227 -6.26 -51.74 9.11
N ASP A 228 -5.03 -52.12 8.81
CA ASP A 228 -4.17 -51.58 7.74
C ASP A 228 -4.47 -50.18 7.18
N ASP A 229 -3.52 -49.25 7.38
CA ASP A 229 -2.89 -48.54 6.25
C ASP A 229 -1.72 -47.67 6.76
N ALA A 230 -0.50 -48.23 6.66
CA ALA A 230 0.74 -47.50 6.78
C ALA A 230 1.31 -47.27 5.37
N THR A 231 1.16 -46.07 4.83
CA THR A 231 1.95 -45.62 3.68
C THR A 231 2.97 -44.59 4.14
N THR A 232 4.16 -45.11 4.44
CA THR A 232 5.41 -44.36 4.58
C THR A 232 5.78 -43.82 3.20
N ASN A 233 5.87 -42.50 3.04
CA ASN A 233 6.46 -41.91 1.85
C ASN A 233 7.80 -41.24 2.22
N ASP A 234 8.84 -42.05 2.07
CA ASP A 234 10.24 -41.66 2.00
C ASP A 234 10.44 -40.74 0.79
N THR A 235 10.84 -39.48 1.01
CA THR A 235 11.33 -38.63 -0.09
C THR A 235 12.83 -38.46 0.05
N ARG A 236 13.57 -39.38 -0.58
CA ARG A 236 15.00 -39.23 -0.82
C ARG A 236 15.25 -38.08 -1.79
N VAL A 237 16.09 -37.14 -1.35
CA VAL A 237 16.69 -36.08 -2.14
C VAL A 237 17.58 -36.72 -3.21
N ALA A 238 17.18 -36.60 -4.48
CA ALA A 238 18.06 -36.82 -5.62
C ALA A 238 18.57 -35.47 -6.10
N SER A 239 19.86 -35.23 -5.87
CA SER A 239 20.68 -34.23 -6.54
C SER A 239 20.66 -34.46 -8.05
N ILE A 240 20.22 -33.47 -8.82
CA ILE A 240 20.36 -33.43 -10.28
C ILE A 240 21.38 -32.34 -10.61
N ASP A 241 22.52 -32.78 -11.14
CA ASP A 241 23.50 -31.98 -11.86
C ASP A 241 22.85 -31.38 -13.11
N ALA A 242 22.90 -30.05 -13.23
CA ALA A 242 22.57 -29.34 -14.47
C ALA A 242 23.87 -29.03 -15.23
N GLY A 243 24.30 -29.98 -16.05
CA GLY A 243 25.31 -29.77 -17.08
C GLY A 243 24.70 -29.14 -18.34
N GLU A 244 25.33 -28.06 -18.77
CA GLU A 244 25.58 -27.62 -20.16
C GLU A 244 24.72 -28.24 -21.28
N ALA A 245 23.88 -27.40 -21.91
CA ALA A 245 23.40 -27.65 -23.28
C ALA A 245 23.45 -26.35 -24.09
N ILE A 246 24.46 -26.28 -24.95
CA ILE A 246 24.64 -25.32 -26.04
C ILE A 246 23.55 -25.55 -27.09
N VAL A 247 22.76 -24.53 -27.42
CA VAL A 247 21.90 -24.54 -28.62
C VAL A 247 22.35 -23.46 -29.58
N GLN A 248 22.80 -23.95 -30.73
CA GLN A 248 23.30 -23.26 -31.90
C GLN A 248 22.13 -22.60 -32.65
N ALA A 249 22.15 -21.28 -32.79
CA ALA A 249 21.20 -20.55 -33.62
C ALA A 249 21.63 -20.59 -35.09
N ALA A 250 20.80 -21.16 -35.97
CA ALA A 250 20.96 -21.11 -37.41
C ALA A 250 20.05 -20.01 -37.99
N ALA A 251 20.64 -19.13 -38.80
CA ALA A 251 19.98 -18.04 -39.50
C ALA A 251 19.14 -18.54 -40.71
N PRO A 252 18.03 -17.86 -41.08
CA PRO A 252 17.41 -18.05 -42.38
C PRO A 252 18.03 -17.11 -43.44
N PRO A 253 18.07 -17.52 -44.72
CA PRO A 253 18.73 -16.76 -45.78
C PRO A 253 17.82 -15.69 -46.41
N GLU A 254 18.48 -14.64 -46.88
CA GLU A 254 17.94 -13.65 -47.81
C GLU A 254 17.62 -14.27 -49.17
N SER A 255 16.48 -13.89 -49.76
CA SER A 255 16.34 -13.83 -51.22
C SER A 255 15.34 -12.73 -51.62
N SER A 256 15.60 -12.21 -52.81
CA SER A 256 15.32 -10.87 -53.28
C SER A 256 14.20 -10.80 -54.32
N ARG A 257 13.53 -9.62 -54.32
CA ARG A 257 13.10 -8.81 -55.49
C ARG A 257 11.96 -9.25 -56.43
N ALA A 258 11.03 -8.29 -56.61
CA ALA A 258 10.25 -7.90 -57.81
C ALA A 258 9.14 -8.88 -58.27
N ASP A 259 7.94 -8.49 -58.73
CA ASP A 259 7.50 -7.30 -59.49
C ASP A 259 6.00 -6.96 -59.24
N GLU A 260 5.61 -5.74 -59.68
CA GLU A 260 4.25 -5.19 -59.84
C GLU A 260 3.26 -6.10 -60.61
N LEU A 261 1.95 -6.01 -60.29
CA LEU A 261 0.88 -5.56 -61.21
C LEU A 261 -0.52 -5.60 -60.57
N ASP A 262 -1.33 -4.63 -60.98
CA ASP A 262 -2.72 -4.35 -60.63
C ASP A 262 -3.71 -5.51 -60.90
N ALA A 263 -4.82 -5.56 -60.15
CA ALA A 263 -6.19 -5.43 -60.69
C ALA A 263 -7.28 -5.96 -59.72
N GLU A 264 -8.43 -5.33 -59.86
CA GLU A 264 -9.71 -5.49 -59.18
C GLU A 264 -10.26 -6.93 -59.08
N GLY A 265 -11.02 -7.21 -58.03
CA GLY A 265 -11.80 -8.44 -57.93
C GLY A 265 -12.64 -8.53 -56.66
N ALA A 266 -13.87 -8.01 -56.73
CA ALA A 266 -14.92 -8.24 -55.74
C ALA A 266 -15.17 -9.74 -55.52
N VAL A 267 -15.21 -10.19 -54.26
CA VAL A 267 -15.72 -11.53 -53.92
C VAL A 267 -16.67 -11.45 -52.73
N THR A 268 -17.83 -12.02 -53.00
CA THR A 268 -19.08 -12.13 -52.27
C THR A 268 -18.96 -12.93 -50.97
N ILE A 269 -19.66 -12.44 -49.94
CA ILE A 269 -19.95 -13.14 -48.70
C ILE A 269 -20.79 -14.39 -49.03
N ARG A 270 -20.33 -15.57 -48.61
CA ARG A 270 -21.13 -16.79 -48.56
C ARG A 270 -21.44 -17.12 -47.11
N GLU A 271 -22.74 -17.11 -46.80
CA GLU A 271 -23.36 -17.77 -45.67
C GLU A 271 -22.91 -19.23 -45.60
N ILE A 272 -22.56 -19.68 -44.41
CA ILE A 272 -22.45 -21.09 -44.09
C ILE A 272 -23.48 -21.37 -42.99
N ASP A 273 -24.59 -21.95 -43.41
CA ASP A 273 -25.50 -22.73 -42.58
C ASP A 273 -24.76 -23.96 -42.06
N VAL A 274 -24.72 -24.17 -40.75
CA VAL A 274 -24.49 -25.50 -40.16
C VAL A 274 -25.60 -25.81 -39.17
N ALA A 275 -26.24 -26.95 -39.45
CA ALA A 275 -27.46 -27.45 -38.88
C ALA A 275 -27.36 -27.79 -37.39
N ALA A 276 -28.50 -27.61 -36.73
CA ALA A 276 -28.78 -28.02 -35.35
C ALA A 276 -28.82 -29.54 -35.21
N GLU A 277 -28.05 -30.07 -34.25
CA GLU A 277 -28.20 -31.42 -33.74
C GLU A 277 -28.88 -31.36 -32.36
N THR A 278 -30.12 -31.81 -32.33
CA THR A 278 -30.97 -31.88 -31.13
C THR A 278 -30.58 -33.08 -30.27
N VAL A 279 -30.02 -32.83 -29.08
CA VAL A 279 -29.93 -33.84 -28.00
C VAL A 279 -30.96 -33.51 -26.93
N ASN A 280 -31.89 -34.45 -26.78
CA ASN A 280 -33.03 -34.44 -25.88
C ASN A 280 -32.63 -35.09 -24.55
N VAL A 281 -32.51 -34.31 -23.47
CA VAL A 281 -32.44 -34.83 -22.10
C VAL A 281 -33.55 -34.20 -21.27
N ARG A 282 -34.58 -35.01 -21.01
CA ARG A 282 -35.64 -34.74 -20.03
C ARG A 282 -35.13 -35.05 -18.63
N GLN A 283 -35.11 -34.07 -17.73
CA GLN A 283 -35.33 -34.28 -16.29
C GLN A 283 -36.14 -33.11 -15.69
N PRO A 284 -37.01 -33.38 -14.69
CA PRO A 284 -38.06 -32.46 -14.26
C PRO A 284 -37.56 -31.45 -13.22
N LEU A 285 -38.01 -30.20 -13.39
CA LEU A 285 -37.84 -29.12 -12.41
C LEU A 285 -38.81 -29.35 -11.23
N ILE A 286 -38.26 -29.62 -10.05
CA ILE A 286 -39.00 -29.53 -8.77
C ILE A 286 -38.85 -28.10 -8.27
N VAL A 287 -39.94 -27.34 -8.29
CA VAL A 287 -40.04 -26.00 -7.68
C VAL A 287 -40.61 -26.16 -6.28
N PRO A 288 -39.94 -25.72 -5.20
CA PRO A 288 -40.61 -25.53 -3.93
C PRO A 288 -41.34 -24.18 -3.95
N GLU A 289 -42.66 -24.29 -3.91
CA GLU A 289 -43.65 -23.28 -3.56
C GLU A 289 -43.36 -22.72 -2.16
N ILE A 290 -43.00 -21.43 -2.07
CA ILE A 290 -42.98 -20.70 -0.80
C ILE A 290 -44.10 -19.66 -0.83
N VAL A 291 -44.99 -19.86 0.13
CA VAL A 291 -46.23 -19.18 0.42
C VAL A 291 -45.99 -17.70 0.72
N ALA A 292 -46.56 -16.81 -0.08
CA ALA A 292 -46.68 -15.38 0.21
C ALA A 292 -47.94 -15.14 1.06
N GLU A 293 -47.75 -14.93 2.36
CA GLU A 293 -48.84 -14.53 3.26
C GLU A 293 -49.19 -13.05 3.01
N THR A 294 -50.38 -12.85 2.45
CA THR A 294 -50.92 -11.58 2.00
C THR A 294 -51.66 -10.90 3.14
N VAL A 295 -51.11 -9.82 3.69
CA VAL A 295 -51.85 -8.91 4.60
C VAL A 295 -52.66 -7.94 3.75
N ARG A 296 -53.98 -8.02 3.91
CA ARG A 296 -55.01 -7.17 3.29
C ARG A 296 -54.85 -5.70 3.69
N ALA A 297 -54.87 -4.81 2.71
CA ALA A 297 -55.22 -3.40 2.88
C ALA A 297 -56.52 -3.10 2.12
N THR A 298 -57.51 -2.53 2.82
CA THR A 298 -58.71 -1.90 2.24
C THR A 298 -58.59 -0.37 2.34
N PRO A 299 -59.25 0.40 1.45
CA PRO A 299 -58.99 1.81 1.21
C PRO A 299 -60.01 2.76 1.86
N THR A 300 -59.57 3.93 2.32
CA THR A 300 -60.41 5.09 2.76
C THR A 300 -59.50 6.33 2.71
N GLU A 301 -59.63 7.25 1.76
CA GLU A 301 -60.57 8.39 1.65
C GLU A 301 -59.91 9.74 2.05
N SER A 302 -60.10 10.71 1.14
CA SER A 302 -59.91 12.18 1.13
C SER A 302 -59.35 12.99 2.31
N ALA A 303 -58.63 14.04 1.90
CA ALA A 303 -58.04 15.18 2.64
C ALA A 303 -59.04 16.03 3.47
N PRO A 304 -58.55 16.97 4.31
CA PRO A 304 -58.21 18.32 3.82
C PRO A 304 -56.97 19.01 4.45
N GLU A 305 -56.58 20.13 3.82
CA GLU A 305 -55.50 21.10 4.14
C GLU A 305 -55.51 21.71 5.55
N PRO A 306 -54.37 22.27 6.00
CA PRO A 306 -54.37 23.40 6.91
C PRO A 306 -53.68 24.67 6.36
N THR A 307 -54.50 25.71 6.41
CA THR A 307 -54.35 27.16 6.52
C THR A 307 -52.99 27.71 7.02
N THR A 308 -52.48 28.72 6.30
CA THR A 308 -51.43 29.66 6.71
C THR A 308 -51.98 30.81 7.58
N PRO A 309 -51.19 31.38 8.51
CA PRO A 309 -51.50 32.69 9.09
C PRO A 309 -50.54 33.79 8.62
N ASP A 310 -51.14 34.91 8.23
CA ASP A 310 -50.60 36.26 8.08
C ASP A 310 -49.90 36.76 9.35
N VAL A 311 -48.75 37.42 9.20
CA VAL A 311 -48.25 38.41 10.19
C VAL A 311 -47.72 39.65 9.46
N ALA A 312 -48.22 40.78 9.94
CA ALA A 312 -48.20 42.09 9.33
C ALA A 312 -46.88 42.86 9.44
N VAL A 313 -46.74 43.77 8.48
CA VAL A 313 -45.78 44.87 8.34
C VAL A 313 -45.94 45.89 9.46
N ALA A 314 -44.82 46.38 10.02
CA ALA A 314 -44.75 47.66 10.72
C ALA A 314 -43.43 48.37 10.37
N GLU A 315 -43.59 49.60 9.88
CA GLU A 315 -42.57 50.56 9.44
C GLU A 315 -42.14 51.51 10.61
N PRO A 316 -41.18 52.44 10.41
CA PRO A 316 -40.09 52.73 11.36
C PRO A 316 -40.31 53.96 12.26
N VAL A 317 -39.42 54.14 13.23
CA VAL A 317 -39.24 55.38 13.99
C VAL A 317 -37.77 55.82 13.99
N ASP A 318 -37.55 57.02 13.44
CA ASP A 318 -36.35 57.84 13.52
C ASP A 318 -36.07 58.35 14.95
N ALA A 319 -34.80 58.40 15.34
CA ALA A 319 -34.30 59.41 16.28
C ALA A 319 -32.79 59.63 16.13
N VAL A 320 -32.46 60.87 15.77
CA VAL A 320 -31.18 61.53 15.56
C VAL A 320 -30.40 61.74 16.88
N ALA A 321 -29.07 61.57 16.89
CA ALA A 321 -28.13 62.43 17.64
C ALA A 321 -26.63 62.14 17.33
N SER A 322 -26.03 63.06 16.59
CA SER A 322 -24.75 63.76 16.84
C SER A 322 -23.39 63.03 16.84
N GLU A 323 -22.54 63.49 15.91
CA GLU A 323 -21.07 63.38 15.84
C GLU A 323 -20.32 63.88 17.11
N PRO A 324 -19.05 63.49 17.27
CA PRO A 324 -18.00 64.48 16.98
C PRO A 324 -16.81 63.93 16.14
N GLU A 325 -16.33 64.80 15.24
CA GLU A 325 -15.02 64.76 14.54
C GLU A 325 -13.86 64.90 15.55
N PRO A 326 -12.68 64.27 15.33
CA PRO A 326 -11.55 65.08 14.87
C PRO A 326 -10.52 64.40 13.95
N GLU A 327 -10.08 65.20 12.98
CA GLU A 327 -8.72 65.44 12.45
C GLU A 327 -7.94 64.42 11.59
N PRO A 328 -7.11 64.93 10.64
CA PRO A 328 -6.74 64.22 9.42
C PRO A 328 -5.30 63.68 9.40
N GLU A 329 -5.13 62.47 8.84
CA GLU A 329 -3.80 61.92 8.51
C GLU A 329 -3.37 62.27 7.06
N PRO A 330 -2.07 62.40 6.80
CA PRO A 330 -1.55 63.18 5.68
C PRO A 330 -1.57 62.47 4.33
N VAL A 331 -1.97 63.23 3.30
CA VAL A 331 -1.94 62.88 1.88
C VAL A 331 -0.50 62.68 1.40
N ILE A 332 -0.12 61.44 1.09
CA ILE A 332 1.07 61.13 0.29
C ILE A 332 0.69 61.25 -1.19
N LYS A 333 1.23 62.28 -1.85
CA LYS A 333 1.12 62.48 -3.30
C LYS A 333 1.87 61.36 -4.04
N ALA A 334 1.13 60.54 -4.77
CA ALA A 334 1.68 59.59 -5.73
C ALA A 334 2.37 60.30 -6.90
N ALA A 335 3.59 59.86 -7.22
CA ALA A 335 4.33 60.27 -8.40
C ALA A 335 3.77 59.55 -9.65
N PRO A 336 3.82 60.18 -10.85
CA PRO A 336 3.34 59.56 -12.09
C PRO A 336 4.28 58.42 -12.55
N PRO A 337 3.76 57.38 -13.23
CA PRO A 337 4.55 56.25 -13.70
C PRO A 337 5.47 56.65 -14.87
N PRO A 338 6.68 56.07 -14.99
CA PRO A 338 7.56 56.33 -16.13
C PRO A 338 7.07 55.61 -17.38
N GLU A 339 7.05 56.34 -18.50
CA GLU A 339 6.76 55.79 -19.83
C GLU A 339 7.79 54.74 -20.27
N PRO A 340 7.39 53.67 -20.98
CA PRO A 340 8.31 52.63 -21.43
C PRO A 340 9.19 53.11 -22.59
N VAL A 341 10.48 53.25 -22.32
CA VAL A 341 11.50 53.51 -23.34
C VAL A 341 11.65 52.29 -24.26
N LYS A 342 11.37 52.48 -25.55
CA LYS A 342 11.62 51.45 -26.58
C LYS A 342 13.15 51.31 -26.81
N PRO A 343 13.73 50.11 -26.70
CA PRO A 343 15.16 49.92 -26.88
C PRO A 343 15.57 50.15 -28.34
N SER A 344 16.75 50.74 -28.52
CA SER A 344 17.26 51.16 -29.82
C SER A 344 17.75 49.96 -30.66
N PRO A 345 17.74 50.04 -32.01
CA PRO A 345 18.15 48.93 -32.89
C PRO A 345 19.61 48.48 -32.75
N ARG A 346 20.45 49.19 -31.99
CA ARG A 346 21.86 48.88 -31.76
C ARG A 346 22.10 47.90 -30.60
N GLU A 347 21.12 47.69 -29.73
CA GLU A 347 21.20 46.72 -28.62
C GLU A 347 20.82 45.28 -29.05
N ARG A 348 20.24 45.11 -30.24
CA ARG A 348 19.82 43.80 -30.77
C ARG A 348 20.95 42.93 -31.34
N ARG A 349 22.21 43.39 -31.35
CA ARG A 349 23.32 42.68 -32.01
C ARG A 349 24.49 42.27 -31.10
N ALA A 350 24.43 42.52 -29.80
CA ALA A 350 25.52 42.21 -28.85
C ALA A 350 25.23 41.06 -27.86
N SER A 351 24.13 40.32 -28.00
CA SER A 351 23.78 39.19 -27.11
C SER A 351 24.06 37.80 -27.69
N ARG A 352 24.85 37.72 -28.78
CA ARG A 352 25.27 36.43 -29.35
C ARG A 352 26.66 36.07 -28.82
N ARG A 353 26.68 35.10 -27.89
CA ARG A 353 27.81 34.42 -27.23
C ARG A 353 28.06 34.86 -25.78
N VAL A 354 27.22 34.36 -24.88
CA VAL A 354 27.64 34.02 -23.51
C VAL A 354 27.24 32.57 -23.27
N SER A 355 28.18 31.82 -22.72
CA SER A 355 28.15 30.39 -22.41
C SER A 355 26.92 29.96 -21.60
N ALA A 356 26.52 28.70 -21.82
CA ALA A 356 25.47 27.96 -21.12
C ALA A 356 25.40 28.26 -19.62
N GLY A 357 24.48 29.15 -19.24
CA GLY A 357 23.98 29.28 -17.89
C GLY A 357 22.81 28.33 -17.72
N VAL A 358 22.91 27.44 -16.74
CA VAL A 358 21.78 26.63 -16.24
C VAL A 358 20.58 27.55 -16.05
N PRO A 359 19.41 27.27 -16.65
CA PRO A 359 18.24 28.10 -16.42
C PRO A 359 17.90 28.01 -14.93
N VAL A 360 17.93 29.17 -14.26
CA VAL A 360 17.43 29.32 -12.90
C VAL A 360 15.96 28.90 -12.92
N SER A 361 15.64 27.83 -12.19
CA SER A 361 14.29 27.28 -12.10
C SER A 361 13.31 28.39 -11.70
N GLY A 362 12.32 28.65 -12.56
CA GLY A 362 11.20 29.50 -12.21
C GLY A 362 10.27 28.77 -11.23
N PRO A 363 9.37 29.50 -10.55
CA PRO A 363 8.35 28.91 -9.67
C PRO A 363 7.40 27.91 -10.33
N ASN A 364 7.48 27.67 -11.65
CA ASN A 364 6.60 26.77 -12.41
C ASN A 364 7.29 25.49 -12.89
N ASP A 365 8.48 25.18 -12.34
CA ASP A 365 9.32 24.07 -12.79
C ASP A 365 9.28 22.83 -11.87
N TYR A 366 8.27 22.72 -11.01
CA TYR A 366 8.07 21.57 -10.11
C TYR A 366 8.02 20.23 -10.84
N TRP A 367 7.54 20.22 -12.09
CA TRP A 367 7.53 19.02 -12.92
C TRP A 367 8.93 18.46 -13.21
N ARG A 368 9.98 19.31 -13.15
CA ARG A 368 11.35 18.85 -13.41
C ARG A 368 11.87 17.95 -12.31
N SER A 369 11.57 18.24 -11.04
CA SER A 369 11.96 17.35 -9.93
C SER A 369 11.26 16.00 -10.05
N TRP A 370 9.98 15.97 -10.42
CA TRP A 370 9.26 14.72 -10.66
C TRP A 370 9.86 13.94 -11.83
N ALA A 371 10.10 14.60 -12.97
CA ALA A 371 10.70 13.96 -14.14
C ALA A 371 12.11 13.41 -13.85
N ILE A 372 12.92 14.13 -13.06
CA ILE A 372 14.24 13.67 -12.61
C ILE A 372 14.10 12.45 -11.69
N ALA A 373 13.19 12.48 -10.71
CA ALA A 373 12.97 11.37 -9.80
C ALA A 373 12.55 10.09 -10.54
N LEU A 374 11.60 10.19 -11.48
CA LEU A 374 11.17 9.08 -12.32
C LEU A 374 12.31 8.56 -13.22
N SER A 375 13.11 9.47 -13.80
CA SER A 375 14.25 9.09 -14.65
C SER A 375 15.39 8.45 -13.86
N ALA A 376 15.54 8.77 -12.57
CA ALA A 376 16.54 8.22 -11.66
C ALA A 376 16.14 6.84 -11.13
N ALA A 377 14.84 6.53 -11.10
CA ALA A 377 14.27 5.26 -10.66
C ALA A 377 14.50 4.10 -11.66
N ARG A 378 15.73 3.96 -12.17
CA ARG A 378 16.11 2.89 -13.08
C ARG A 378 16.40 1.60 -12.32
N GLY A 379 15.93 0.48 -12.86
CA GLY A 379 16.13 -0.84 -12.26
C GLY A 379 15.09 -1.18 -11.18
N PRO A 380 15.22 -2.34 -10.53
CA PRO A 380 14.25 -2.80 -9.55
C PRO A 380 14.24 -1.89 -8.32
N GLN A 381 13.05 -1.44 -7.94
CA GLN A 381 12.82 -0.59 -6.77
C GLN A 381 12.15 -1.38 -5.65
N PRO A 382 12.39 -1.02 -4.37
CA PRO A 382 11.52 -1.42 -3.28
C PRO A 382 10.06 -1.09 -3.56
N LEU A 383 9.14 -1.99 -3.20
CA LEU A 383 7.70 -1.77 -3.40
C LEU A 383 7.26 -0.44 -2.78
N ALA A 384 7.65 -0.17 -1.53
CA ALA A 384 7.32 1.10 -0.85
C ALA A 384 7.94 2.33 -1.55
N ALA A 385 9.19 2.22 -2.01
CA ALA A 385 9.83 3.30 -2.76
C ALA A 385 9.13 3.55 -4.10
N PHE A 386 8.67 2.49 -4.76
CA PHE A 386 7.91 2.55 -5.99
C PHE A 386 6.54 3.21 -5.77
N GLU A 387 5.78 2.78 -4.76
CA GLU A 387 4.49 3.38 -4.40
C GLU A 387 4.64 4.87 -4.08
N ARG A 388 5.72 5.25 -3.38
CA ARG A 388 6.08 6.65 -3.14
C ARG A 388 6.37 7.40 -4.44
N LEU A 389 7.23 6.86 -5.31
CA LEU A 389 7.53 7.46 -6.60
C LEU A 389 6.27 7.64 -7.47
N PHE A 390 5.37 6.66 -7.44
CA PHE A 390 4.09 6.74 -8.12
C PHE A 390 3.24 7.90 -7.59
N ALA A 391 2.98 7.94 -6.27
CA ALA A 391 2.12 8.95 -5.67
C ALA A 391 2.72 10.36 -5.71
N GLU A 392 4.02 10.51 -5.45
CA GLU A 392 4.67 11.82 -5.26
C GLU A 392 5.26 12.41 -6.55
N SER A 393 5.55 11.59 -7.57
CA SER A 393 6.19 12.06 -8.80
C SER A 393 5.41 11.68 -10.05
N TYR A 394 4.97 10.43 -10.19
CA TYR A 394 4.26 9.99 -11.40
C TYR A 394 2.89 10.65 -11.54
N VAL A 395 2.06 10.58 -10.49
CA VAL A 395 0.70 11.11 -10.50
C VAL A 395 0.68 12.63 -10.75
N PRO A 396 1.45 13.47 -10.02
CA PRO A 396 1.51 14.91 -10.29
C PRO A 396 2.01 15.24 -11.70
N LEU A 397 3.00 14.49 -12.21
CA LEU A 397 3.49 14.68 -13.58
C LEU A 397 2.44 14.31 -14.63
N SER A 398 1.74 13.19 -14.44
CA SER A 398 0.62 12.74 -15.28
C SER A 398 -0.48 13.80 -15.33
N ASN A 399 -0.85 14.36 -14.18
CA ASN A 399 -1.86 15.41 -14.09
C ASN A 399 -1.41 16.73 -14.74
N ALA A 400 -0.14 17.10 -14.61
CA ALA A 400 0.41 18.27 -15.29
C ALA A 400 0.40 18.08 -16.81
N ILE A 401 0.78 16.90 -17.31
CA ILE A 401 0.71 16.55 -18.75
C ILE A 401 -0.73 16.62 -19.24
N ALA A 402 -1.66 16.02 -18.49
CA ALA A 402 -3.07 16.05 -18.80
C ALA A 402 -3.66 17.47 -18.79
N SER A 403 -3.09 18.39 -18.01
CA SER A 403 -3.44 19.81 -17.96
C SER A 403 -2.74 20.66 -19.04
N GLY A 404 -2.02 20.04 -19.99
CA GLY A 404 -1.37 20.73 -21.11
C GLY A 404 0.15 20.95 -20.98
N LEU A 405 0.84 20.24 -20.08
CA LEU A 405 2.31 20.26 -20.05
C LEU A 405 2.89 19.46 -21.23
N ASP A 406 3.33 20.16 -22.27
CA ASP A 406 3.86 19.59 -23.51
C ASP A 406 5.41 19.52 -23.57
N ASP A 407 6.11 19.53 -22.43
CA ASP A 407 7.59 19.46 -22.46
C ASP A 407 8.08 18.04 -22.86
N PRO A 408 8.93 17.89 -23.90
CA PRO A 408 9.40 16.58 -24.36
C PRO A 408 10.18 15.77 -23.31
N ARG A 409 10.73 16.40 -22.27
CA ARG A 409 11.39 15.71 -21.16
C ARG A 409 10.36 15.15 -20.18
N ALA A 410 9.32 15.92 -19.85
CA ALA A 410 8.21 15.46 -19.03
C ALA A 410 7.52 14.25 -19.67
N LEU A 411 7.13 14.39 -20.95
CA LEU A 411 6.49 13.32 -21.71
C LEU A 411 7.34 12.05 -21.78
N ARG A 412 8.66 12.18 -21.98
CA ARG A 412 9.57 11.02 -22.00
C ARG A 412 9.70 10.34 -20.65
N ALA A 413 9.86 11.11 -19.56
CA ALA A 413 9.96 10.54 -18.22
C ALA A 413 8.66 9.79 -17.83
N TYR A 414 7.52 10.38 -18.16
CA TYR A 414 6.20 9.75 -18.00
C TYR A 414 6.08 8.44 -18.80
N ASP A 415 6.33 8.49 -20.11
CA ASP A 415 6.21 7.32 -21.00
C ASP A 415 7.19 6.19 -20.65
N GLU A 416 8.44 6.53 -20.28
CA GLU A 416 9.46 5.53 -19.92
C GLU A 416 9.09 4.80 -18.62
N PHE A 417 8.67 5.54 -17.59
CA PHE A 417 8.20 4.95 -16.34
C PHE A 417 6.96 4.07 -16.58
N ARG A 418 5.97 4.58 -17.32
CA ARG A 418 4.72 3.87 -17.63
C ARG A 418 4.99 2.54 -18.33
N ARG A 419 5.80 2.54 -19.41
CA ARG A 419 6.13 1.32 -20.17
C ARG A 419 6.96 0.33 -19.35
N SER A 420 7.88 0.84 -18.52
CA SER A 420 8.67 -0.02 -17.63
C SER A 420 7.77 -0.72 -16.62
N PHE A 421 6.84 0.02 -16.01
CA PHE A 421 5.86 -0.54 -15.08
C PHE A 421 4.96 -1.58 -15.74
N GLU A 422 4.34 -1.23 -16.89
CA GLU A 422 3.43 -2.12 -17.62
C GLU A 422 4.08 -3.48 -17.89
N ARG A 423 5.32 -3.46 -18.37
CA ARG A 423 6.09 -4.68 -18.62
C ARG A 423 6.37 -5.45 -17.32
N SER A 424 6.98 -4.77 -16.33
CA SER A 424 7.37 -5.42 -15.07
C SER A 424 6.18 -5.99 -14.30
N TYR A 425 5.05 -5.27 -14.27
CA TYR A 425 3.84 -5.73 -13.58
C TYR A 425 3.20 -6.90 -14.33
N THR A 426 3.11 -6.86 -15.66
CA THR A 426 2.59 -7.97 -16.45
C THR A 426 3.42 -9.24 -16.24
N ASP A 427 4.74 -9.12 -16.28
CA ASP A 427 5.66 -10.23 -16.07
C ASP A 427 5.54 -10.81 -14.64
N ALA A 428 5.46 -9.93 -13.63
CA ALA A 428 5.33 -10.34 -12.24
C ALA A 428 3.95 -10.98 -11.94
N PHE A 429 2.88 -10.41 -12.50
CA PHE A 429 1.50 -10.83 -12.24
C PHE A 429 1.26 -12.30 -12.59
N ALA A 430 1.89 -12.80 -13.66
CA ALA A 430 1.83 -14.21 -14.05
C ALA A 430 2.27 -15.18 -12.93
N THR A 431 3.07 -14.70 -11.97
CA THR A 431 3.60 -15.50 -10.85
C THR A 431 2.78 -15.39 -9.56
N PHE A 432 1.84 -14.44 -9.46
CA PHE A 432 1.10 -14.16 -8.22
C PHE A 432 0.17 -15.30 -7.78
N GLY A 433 -0.32 -16.10 -8.73
CA GLY A 433 -1.09 -17.30 -8.41
C GLY A 433 -0.23 -18.41 -7.79
N ALA A 434 1.07 -18.47 -8.10
CA ALA A 434 1.95 -19.55 -7.65
C ALA A 434 2.72 -19.21 -6.37
N THR A 435 2.88 -17.92 -6.06
CA THR A 435 3.71 -17.45 -4.95
C THR A 435 2.89 -16.64 -3.95
N ASN A 436 3.22 -16.72 -2.65
CA ASN A 436 2.64 -15.86 -1.62
C ASN A 436 3.25 -14.45 -1.61
N ARG A 437 3.83 -14.05 -2.73
CA ARG A 437 4.86 -13.02 -2.83
C ARG A 437 4.42 -12.02 -3.89
N ARG A 438 3.48 -11.15 -3.49
CA ARG A 438 2.76 -10.21 -4.35
C ARG A 438 2.49 -8.91 -3.58
N PRO A 439 2.30 -7.77 -4.26
CA PRO A 439 1.79 -6.57 -3.60
C PRO A 439 0.38 -6.81 -3.04
N ARG A 440 -0.06 -5.94 -2.13
CA ARG A 440 -1.43 -5.97 -1.60
C ARG A 440 -2.42 -5.72 -2.72
N LEU A 441 -3.13 -6.77 -3.11
CA LEU A 441 -4.08 -6.71 -4.19
C LEU A 441 -5.45 -6.22 -3.68
N VAL A 442 -6.29 -5.75 -4.59
CA VAL A 442 -7.70 -5.40 -4.30
C VAL A 442 -8.45 -6.53 -3.57
N MET A 443 -8.18 -7.79 -3.92
CA MET A 443 -8.78 -8.96 -3.27
C MET A 443 -8.44 -9.12 -1.77
N ASP A 444 -7.34 -8.51 -1.31
CA ASP A 444 -6.89 -8.55 0.08
C ASP A 444 -7.64 -7.51 0.96
N ALA A 445 -8.55 -6.72 0.37
CA ALA A 445 -9.27 -5.63 1.05
C ALA A 445 -10.02 -6.04 2.32
N TYR A 446 -10.59 -7.25 2.39
CA TYR A 446 -11.29 -7.71 3.59
C TYR A 446 -10.35 -7.93 4.77
N ASP A 447 -9.16 -8.48 4.51
CA ASP A 447 -8.18 -8.76 5.56
C ASP A 447 -7.59 -7.44 6.08
N ILE A 448 -7.36 -6.50 5.17
CA ILE A 448 -6.94 -5.13 5.49
C ILE A 448 -8.03 -4.43 6.31
N ALA A 449 -9.28 -4.41 5.84
CA ALA A 449 -10.41 -3.80 6.54
C ALA A 449 -10.62 -4.42 7.93
N ALA A 450 -10.50 -5.75 8.06
CA ALA A 450 -10.63 -6.43 9.35
C ALA A 450 -9.49 -6.09 10.32
N LYS A 451 -8.27 -5.88 9.82
CA LYS A 451 -7.14 -5.39 10.63
C LYS A 451 -7.39 -3.94 11.08
N GLN A 452 -7.78 -3.06 10.16
CA GLN A 452 -8.04 -1.66 10.45
C GLN A 452 -9.24 -1.46 11.40
N ALA A 453 -10.27 -2.29 11.27
CA ALA A 453 -11.42 -2.28 12.17
C ALA A 453 -11.01 -2.60 13.61
N ARG A 454 -10.11 -3.58 13.81
CA ARG A 454 -9.56 -3.91 15.13
C ARG A 454 -8.74 -2.76 15.70
N LEU A 455 -7.85 -2.17 14.90
CA LEU A 455 -7.01 -1.03 15.31
C LEU A 455 -7.86 0.20 15.69
N SER A 456 -8.95 0.44 14.95
CA SER A 456 -9.87 1.56 15.18
C SER A 456 -10.99 1.26 16.18
N ASN A 457 -10.97 0.08 16.83
CA ASN A 457 -12.02 -0.38 17.76
C ASN A 457 -13.44 -0.34 17.15
N ALA A 458 -13.56 -0.60 15.85
CA ALA A 458 -14.84 -0.66 15.16
C ALA A 458 -15.62 -1.93 15.53
N ARG A 459 -16.95 -1.82 15.61
CA ARG A 459 -17.87 -2.94 15.90
C ARG A 459 -18.14 -3.79 14.66
N SER A 460 -18.06 -3.20 13.48
CA SER A 460 -18.25 -3.86 12.20
C SER A 460 -17.36 -3.23 11.14
N ALA A 461 -17.14 -3.94 10.03
CA ALA A 461 -16.39 -3.46 8.88
C ALA A 461 -17.20 -3.67 7.59
N HIS A 462 -17.32 -2.64 6.77
CA HIS A 462 -17.98 -2.66 5.47
C HIS A 462 -16.94 -2.34 4.39
N VAL A 463 -16.90 -3.16 3.34
CA VAL A 463 -16.00 -2.96 2.19
C VAL A 463 -16.82 -2.35 1.03
N LEU A 464 -16.47 -1.14 0.62
CA LEU A 464 -17.11 -0.42 -0.49
C LEU A 464 -16.17 -0.32 -1.69
N LEU A 465 -16.47 -1.10 -2.73
CA LEU A 465 -15.78 -1.13 -4.00
C LEU A 465 -16.33 -0.05 -4.94
N VAL A 466 -15.53 0.94 -5.28
CA VAL A 466 -15.85 1.99 -6.25
C VAL A 466 -15.27 1.62 -7.60
N ASN A 467 -16.14 1.49 -8.60
CA ASN A 467 -15.77 1.10 -9.95
C ASN A 467 -14.93 2.21 -10.63
N SER A 468 -13.85 1.85 -11.33
CA SER A 468 -12.98 2.74 -12.10
C SER A 468 -12.40 3.93 -11.30
N LEU A 469 -12.14 3.74 -10.01
CA LEU A 469 -11.56 4.78 -9.15
C LEU A 469 -10.03 4.85 -9.31
N ARG A 470 -9.57 5.67 -10.27
CA ARG A 470 -8.15 6.02 -10.45
C ARG A 470 -7.57 6.66 -9.18
N PHE A 471 -6.27 6.45 -8.92
CA PHE A 471 -5.62 6.90 -7.67
C PHE A 471 -5.83 8.38 -7.34
N ASP A 472 -5.53 9.28 -8.26
CA ASP A 472 -5.69 10.73 -8.10
C ASP A 472 -7.15 11.15 -7.94
N LEU A 473 -8.06 10.56 -8.73
CA LEU A 473 -9.49 10.76 -8.55
C LEU A 473 -9.92 10.32 -7.15
N GLY A 474 -9.41 9.19 -6.65
CA GLY A 474 -9.68 8.75 -5.29
C GLY A 474 -9.12 9.69 -4.22
N CYS A 475 -7.95 10.30 -4.43
CA CYS A 475 -7.45 11.35 -3.53
C CYS A 475 -8.42 12.55 -3.49
N LEU A 476 -8.93 12.99 -4.65
CA LEU A 476 -9.94 14.05 -4.71
C LEU A 476 -11.25 13.63 -4.02
N VAL A 477 -11.69 12.38 -4.21
CA VAL A 477 -12.87 11.82 -3.54
C VAL A 477 -12.68 11.78 -2.02
N ARG A 478 -11.50 11.36 -1.53
CA ARG A 478 -11.15 11.37 -0.11
C ARG A 478 -11.26 12.77 0.47
N ASP A 479 -10.68 13.75 -0.20
CA ASP A 479 -10.67 15.15 0.28
C ASP A 479 -12.07 15.77 0.24
N ALA A 480 -12.86 15.46 -0.79
CA ALA A 480 -14.26 15.86 -0.86
C ALA A 480 -15.10 15.18 0.22
N LEU A 481 -14.92 13.87 0.44
CA LEU A 481 -15.63 13.12 1.47
C LEU A 481 -15.26 13.60 2.88
N ALA A 482 -14.01 14.00 3.13
CA ALA A 482 -13.61 14.60 4.40
C ALA A 482 -14.44 15.86 4.73
N ARG A 483 -14.73 16.67 3.71
CA ARG A 483 -15.58 17.86 3.84
C ARG A 483 -17.04 17.48 4.04
N GLU A 484 -17.58 16.59 3.22
CA GLU A 484 -18.99 16.19 3.27
C GLU A 484 -19.37 15.39 4.52
N ALA A 485 -18.48 14.51 4.99
CA ALA A 485 -18.71 13.63 6.14
C ALA A 485 -18.18 14.22 7.45
N THR A 486 -17.89 15.53 7.51
CA THR A 486 -17.38 16.20 8.72
C THR A 486 -18.33 15.94 9.89
N GLY A 487 -17.79 15.38 10.98
CA GLY A 487 -18.55 14.99 12.18
C GLY A 487 -19.29 13.64 12.08
N ALA A 488 -19.56 13.14 10.86
CA ALA A 488 -20.23 11.85 10.64
C ALA A 488 -19.24 10.69 10.49
N ALA A 489 -18.04 10.93 9.96
CA ALA A 489 -16.98 9.94 9.89
C ALA A 489 -15.60 10.60 9.91
N SER A 490 -14.59 9.86 10.36
CA SER A 490 -13.18 10.28 10.39
C SER A 490 -12.30 9.33 9.60
N LEU A 491 -11.43 9.87 8.76
CA LEU A 491 -10.39 9.10 8.08
C LEU A 491 -9.37 8.58 9.10
N THR A 492 -9.14 7.26 9.14
CA THR A 492 -8.22 6.61 10.09
C THR A 492 -6.95 6.08 9.44
N SER A 493 -7.02 5.64 8.18
CA SER A 493 -5.85 5.13 7.47
C SER A 493 -6.01 5.28 5.96
N GLU A 494 -4.88 5.38 5.27
CA GLU A 494 -4.79 5.36 3.81
C GLU A 494 -3.88 4.22 3.38
N THR A 495 -4.19 3.57 2.26
CA THR A 495 -3.39 2.47 1.72
C THR A 495 -3.52 2.44 0.21
N LEU A 496 -2.44 2.14 -0.49
CA LEU A 496 -2.46 1.85 -1.92
C LEU A 496 -2.70 0.35 -2.14
N LEU A 497 -3.59 0.01 -3.08
CA LEU A 497 -3.84 -1.37 -3.51
C LEU A 497 -3.53 -1.55 -4.99
N TRP A 498 -3.36 -2.81 -5.39
CA TRP A 498 -2.99 -3.20 -6.75
C TRP A 498 -4.11 -4.04 -7.38
N SER A 499 -4.56 -3.67 -8.56
CA SER A 499 -5.62 -4.36 -9.28
C SER A 499 -5.07 -5.58 -10.02
N ALA A 500 -5.81 -6.69 -9.96
CA ALA A 500 -5.45 -7.89 -10.71
C ALA A 500 -5.63 -7.67 -12.22
N LEU A 501 -4.81 -8.33 -13.04
CA LEU A 501 -4.97 -8.30 -14.50
C LEU A 501 -6.01 -9.33 -14.99
N PRO A 502 -6.77 -8.98 -16.05
CA PRO A 502 -6.91 -7.62 -16.61
C PRO A 502 -7.62 -6.69 -15.62
N THR A 503 -7.28 -5.39 -15.64
CA THR A 503 -7.81 -4.35 -14.74
C THR A 503 -9.27 -4.03 -15.05
N THR A 504 -10.16 -4.95 -14.70
CA THR A 504 -11.61 -4.84 -14.91
C THR A 504 -12.35 -5.18 -13.63
N THR A 505 -13.55 -4.61 -13.46
CA THR A 505 -14.41 -4.91 -12.31
C THR A 505 -14.75 -6.39 -12.19
N ILE A 506 -15.05 -7.06 -13.30
CA ILE A 506 -15.39 -8.49 -13.30
C ILE A 506 -14.23 -9.29 -12.72
N ARG A 507 -13.01 -9.00 -13.18
CA ARG A 507 -11.81 -9.67 -12.67
C ARG A 507 -11.62 -9.46 -11.18
N GLN A 508 -11.82 -8.24 -10.68
CA GLN A 508 -11.67 -7.97 -9.25
C GLN A 508 -12.76 -8.65 -8.40
N ILE A 509 -14.00 -8.70 -8.88
CA ILE A 509 -15.08 -9.42 -8.18
C ILE A 509 -14.79 -10.93 -8.18
N GLU A 510 -14.25 -11.47 -9.27
CA GLU A 510 -13.82 -12.87 -9.33
C GLU A 510 -12.73 -13.18 -8.31
N THR A 511 -11.73 -12.31 -8.15
CA THR A 511 -10.66 -12.49 -7.16
C THR A 511 -11.17 -12.38 -5.73
N PHE A 512 -12.19 -11.55 -5.45
CA PHE A 512 -12.88 -11.58 -4.16
C PHE A 512 -13.60 -12.91 -3.89
N ALA A 513 -14.21 -13.51 -4.92
CA ALA A 513 -15.00 -14.72 -4.78
C ALA A 513 -14.14 -15.98 -4.64
N ARG A 514 -13.04 -16.08 -5.39
CA ARG A 514 -12.22 -17.30 -5.51
C ARG A 514 -10.80 -17.15 -4.95
N GLY A 515 -10.43 -15.96 -4.51
CA GLY A 515 -9.10 -15.71 -3.98
C GLY A 515 -8.02 -15.92 -5.05
N LEU A 516 -6.93 -16.57 -4.64
CA LEU A 516 -5.77 -16.87 -5.51
C LEU A 516 -6.12 -17.76 -6.70
N ASP A 517 -7.16 -18.58 -6.59
CA ASP A 517 -7.57 -19.45 -7.69
C ASP A 517 -8.13 -18.68 -8.89
N ALA A 518 -8.67 -17.47 -8.67
CA ALA A 518 -9.02 -16.58 -9.77
C ALA A 518 -7.78 -16.19 -10.57
N LEU A 519 -6.66 -15.87 -9.91
CA LEU A 519 -5.43 -15.44 -10.57
C LEU A 519 -4.84 -16.52 -11.49
N ARG A 520 -5.03 -17.79 -11.13
CA ARG A 520 -4.58 -18.96 -11.92
C ARG A 520 -5.52 -19.30 -13.07
N ALA A 521 -6.80 -18.99 -12.92
CA ALA A 521 -7.81 -19.32 -13.91
C ALA A 521 -7.78 -18.32 -15.08
N PRO A 522 -8.01 -18.81 -16.32
CA PRO A 522 -8.24 -17.91 -17.44
C PRO A 522 -9.46 -17.03 -17.16
N MET A 523 -9.40 -15.78 -17.61
CA MET A 523 -10.50 -14.84 -17.45
C MET A 523 -11.76 -15.39 -18.12
N ARG A 524 -12.90 -15.26 -17.44
CA ARG A 524 -14.22 -15.44 -18.06
C ARG A 524 -14.64 -14.13 -18.70
N GLU A 525 -14.94 -14.16 -19.99
CA GLU A 525 -15.63 -13.05 -20.65
C GLU A 525 -17.10 -13.07 -20.21
N GLU A 526 -17.41 -12.27 -19.19
CA GLU A 526 -18.79 -11.94 -18.83
C GLU A 526 -19.06 -10.49 -19.24
N PRO A 527 -20.25 -10.14 -19.75
CA PRO A 527 -20.60 -8.75 -20.01
C PRO A 527 -20.76 -8.01 -18.68
N SER A 528 -19.90 -7.03 -18.40
CA SER A 528 -20.13 -6.13 -17.26
C SER A 528 -21.25 -5.17 -17.61
N GLU A 529 -22.44 -5.36 -17.03
CA GLU A 529 -23.45 -4.32 -17.04
C GLU A 529 -22.99 -3.16 -16.16
N SER A 530 -22.42 -2.14 -16.79
CA SER A 530 -22.21 -0.85 -16.13
C SER A 530 -23.55 -0.16 -15.97
N LEU A 531 -23.96 0.06 -14.73
CA LEU A 531 -25.17 0.81 -14.41
C LEU A 531 -25.03 2.25 -14.93
N ARG A 532 -26.14 2.85 -15.36
CA ARG A 532 -26.18 4.24 -15.86
C ARG A 532 -27.27 5.05 -15.16
N GLY A 533 -27.10 6.36 -15.15
CA GLY A 533 -28.05 7.30 -14.54
C GLY A 533 -28.21 7.08 -13.03
N ARG A 534 -29.42 7.34 -12.51
CA ARG A 534 -29.71 7.28 -11.06
C ARG A 534 -29.38 5.95 -10.39
N ALA A 535 -29.39 4.84 -11.13
CA ALA A 535 -29.02 3.54 -10.58
C ALA A 535 -27.54 3.44 -10.22
N ALA A 536 -26.67 4.20 -10.91
CA ALA A 536 -25.23 4.22 -10.67
C ALA A 536 -24.85 5.01 -9.40
N GLU A 537 -25.69 5.95 -8.97
CA GLU A 537 -25.49 6.81 -7.79
C GLU A 537 -25.75 6.11 -6.46
N VAL A 538 -26.34 4.92 -6.49
CA VAL A 538 -26.77 4.18 -5.30
C VAL A 538 -25.75 3.10 -4.95
N VAL A 539 -25.27 3.13 -3.71
CA VAL A 539 -24.44 2.05 -3.16
C VAL A 539 -25.30 0.80 -2.98
N ARG A 540 -24.90 -0.30 -3.64
CA ARG A 540 -25.65 -1.57 -3.64
C ARG A 540 -24.84 -2.70 -3.02
N ARG A 541 -25.54 -3.67 -2.43
CA ARG A 541 -24.92 -4.91 -1.94
C ARG A 541 -24.71 -5.88 -3.10
N VAL A 542 -23.54 -6.50 -3.15
CA VAL A 542 -23.13 -7.48 -4.15
C VAL A 542 -22.51 -8.67 -3.43
N ARG A 543 -22.85 -9.87 -3.90
CA ARG A 543 -22.27 -11.12 -3.39
C ARG A 543 -21.05 -11.48 -4.24
N ALA A 544 -19.90 -11.70 -3.62
CA ALA A 544 -18.71 -12.25 -4.27
C ALA A 544 -18.30 -13.53 -3.54
N GLY A 545 -18.72 -14.68 -4.07
CA GLY A 545 -18.56 -15.97 -3.40
C GLY A 545 -19.28 -16.01 -2.05
N SER A 546 -18.54 -16.25 -0.97
CA SER A 546 -19.07 -16.25 0.39
C SER A 546 -19.14 -14.87 1.04
N ARG A 547 -18.56 -13.83 0.41
CA ARG A 547 -18.44 -12.48 0.97
C ARG A 547 -19.52 -11.54 0.42
N GLU A 548 -19.88 -10.55 1.22
CA GLU A 548 -20.80 -9.47 0.84
C GLU A 548 -20.06 -8.14 0.77
N LEU A 549 -19.98 -7.55 -0.41
CA LEU A 549 -19.37 -6.24 -0.64
C LEU A 549 -20.43 -5.21 -1.01
N TYR A 550 -20.13 -3.94 -0.74
CA TYR A 550 -20.89 -2.82 -1.27
C TYR A 550 -20.20 -2.33 -2.54
N LYS A 551 -20.97 -1.90 -3.53
CA LYS A 551 -20.48 -1.45 -4.83
C LYS A 551 -21.09 -0.11 -5.22
N LEU A 552 -20.27 0.77 -5.80
CA LEU A 552 -20.68 2.04 -6.39
C LEU A 552 -20.21 2.09 -7.87
N ASP A 553 -21.14 2.35 -8.78
CA ASP A 553 -20.93 2.32 -10.24
C ASP A 553 -20.93 3.72 -10.87
N LEU A 554 -20.83 4.77 -10.05
CA LEU A 554 -21.03 6.15 -10.48
C LEU A 554 -19.92 6.68 -11.40
N VAL A 555 -18.65 6.38 -11.10
CA VAL A 555 -17.51 6.93 -11.87
C VAL A 555 -17.58 6.54 -13.35
N PRO A 556 -17.72 5.25 -13.75
CA PRO A 556 -17.88 4.90 -15.16
C PRO A 556 -19.08 5.58 -15.83
N ALA A 557 -20.19 5.73 -15.10
CA ALA A 557 -21.39 6.39 -15.62
C ALA A 557 -21.15 7.88 -15.91
N LEU A 558 -20.35 8.56 -15.10
CA LEU A 558 -19.93 9.95 -15.32
C LEU A 558 -18.89 10.07 -16.43
N LEU A 559 -17.92 9.14 -16.51
CA LEU A 559 -16.89 9.13 -17.55
C LEU A 559 -17.48 8.98 -18.96
N ALA A 560 -18.47 8.09 -19.14
CA ALA A 560 -19.05 7.78 -20.45
C ALA A 560 -19.73 8.98 -21.17
N GLY A 561 -19.99 10.08 -20.47
CA GLY A 561 -20.58 11.30 -21.01
C GLY A 561 -19.67 12.52 -20.99
N THR A 562 -18.41 12.37 -20.59
CA THR A 562 -17.52 13.49 -20.28
C THR A 562 -16.42 13.63 -21.34
N PRO A 563 -16.44 14.67 -22.20
CA PRO A 563 -15.44 14.86 -23.25
C PRO A 563 -14.08 15.36 -22.72
N ASP A 564 -14.07 16.13 -21.63
CA ASP A 564 -12.86 16.53 -20.90
C ASP A 564 -12.83 15.84 -19.54
N VAL A 565 -12.40 14.58 -19.55
CA VAL A 565 -12.33 13.74 -18.34
C VAL A 565 -11.45 14.40 -17.29
N VAL A 566 -10.30 14.95 -17.71
CA VAL A 566 -9.27 15.50 -16.81
C VAL A 566 -9.79 16.76 -16.13
N GLY A 567 -10.36 17.70 -16.88
CA GLY A 567 -10.96 18.92 -16.34
C GLY A 567 -12.19 18.66 -15.47
N SER A 568 -12.80 17.48 -15.58
CA SER A 568 -14.01 17.11 -14.83
C SER A 568 -13.73 16.26 -13.59
N LEU A 569 -12.47 15.90 -13.29
CA LEU A 569 -12.14 15.02 -12.16
C LEU A 569 -12.64 15.56 -10.82
N ASP A 570 -12.54 16.88 -10.57
CA ASP A 570 -13.04 17.51 -9.34
C ASP A 570 -14.57 17.36 -9.19
N ALA A 571 -15.31 17.52 -10.29
CA ALA A 571 -16.76 17.37 -10.30
C ALA A 571 -17.18 15.91 -10.10
N ILE A 572 -16.49 14.98 -10.76
CA ILE A 572 -16.67 13.53 -10.58
C ILE A 572 -16.37 13.13 -9.12
N ALA A 573 -15.30 13.69 -8.56
CA ALA A 573 -14.90 13.45 -7.18
C ALA A 573 -15.96 13.93 -6.19
N ALA A 574 -16.47 15.14 -6.37
CA ALA A 574 -17.54 15.71 -5.53
C ALA A 574 -18.81 14.85 -5.58
N ALA A 575 -19.28 14.47 -6.78
CA ALA A 575 -20.47 13.62 -6.94
C ALA A 575 -20.28 12.23 -6.32
N THR A 576 -19.08 11.65 -6.47
CA THR A 576 -18.74 10.35 -5.88
C THR A 576 -18.66 10.43 -4.36
N ALA A 577 -18.05 11.48 -3.81
CA ALA A 577 -18.01 11.73 -2.38
C ALA A 577 -19.40 11.92 -1.78
N GLU A 578 -20.30 12.65 -2.46
CA GLU A 578 -21.69 12.83 -2.03
C GLU A 578 -22.42 11.48 -1.96
N ALA A 579 -22.26 10.61 -2.97
CA ALA A 579 -22.84 9.27 -2.96
C ALA A 579 -22.32 8.40 -1.80
N ILE A 580 -21.03 8.50 -1.50
CA ILE A 580 -20.41 7.81 -0.36
C ILE A 580 -20.91 8.39 0.96
N ALA A 581 -21.00 9.72 1.10
CA ALA A 581 -21.50 10.38 2.31
C ALA A 581 -22.96 10.00 2.61
N ARG A 582 -23.82 9.90 1.59
CA ARG A 582 -25.17 9.34 1.74
C ARG A 582 -25.13 7.92 2.29
N HIS A 583 -24.23 7.07 1.80
CA HIS A 583 -24.05 5.72 2.36
C HIS A 583 -23.56 5.76 3.81
N VAL A 584 -22.56 6.60 4.14
CA VAL A 584 -22.07 6.80 5.52
C VAL A 584 -23.21 7.12 6.47
N SER A 585 -24.15 7.99 6.07
CA SER A 585 -25.30 8.36 6.92
C SER A 585 -26.25 7.18 7.26
N THR A 586 -26.18 6.08 6.49
CA THR A 586 -26.97 4.86 6.74
C THR A 586 -26.25 3.85 7.64
N LEU A 587 -24.96 4.06 7.93
CA LEU A 587 -24.16 3.12 8.69
C LEU A 587 -24.29 3.38 10.20
N PRO A 588 -24.32 2.31 11.03
CA PRO A 588 -24.24 2.47 12.48
C PRO A 588 -22.93 3.13 12.92
N ALA A 589 -22.97 3.83 14.06
CA ALA A 589 -21.75 4.34 14.68
C ALA A 589 -20.77 3.19 15.02
N ARG A 590 -19.48 3.50 14.95
CA ARG A 590 -18.35 2.57 15.09
C ARG A 590 -18.31 1.49 14.00
N THR A 591 -18.86 1.74 12.82
CA THR A 591 -18.59 0.93 11.63
C THR A 591 -17.34 1.47 10.94
N LEU A 592 -16.40 0.58 10.59
CA LEU A 592 -15.31 0.92 9.68
C LEU A 592 -15.81 0.77 8.24
N LEU A 593 -15.90 1.86 7.50
CA LEU A 593 -16.13 1.85 6.06
C LEU A 593 -14.78 1.88 5.34
N PHE A 594 -14.42 0.77 4.69
CA PHE A 594 -13.23 0.64 3.87
C PHE A 594 -13.59 0.89 2.39
N VAL A 595 -13.33 2.10 1.91
CA VAL A 595 -13.58 2.53 0.53
C VAL A 595 -12.36 2.23 -0.32
N LEU A 596 -12.52 1.58 -1.46
CA LEU A 596 -11.41 1.27 -2.35
C LEU A 596 -11.81 1.35 -3.83
N GLY A 597 -10.83 1.62 -4.69
CA GLY A 597 -10.97 1.40 -6.13
C GLY A 597 -10.82 -0.08 -6.51
N ASP A 598 -11.52 -0.51 -7.56
CA ASP A 598 -11.30 -1.84 -8.16
C ASP A 598 -10.20 -1.82 -9.24
N HIS A 599 -10.19 -0.79 -10.08
CA HIS A 599 -9.18 -0.47 -11.08
C HIS A 599 -9.28 1.02 -11.39
N GLY A 600 -8.25 1.59 -12.03
CA GLY A 600 -8.33 2.92 -12.63
C GLY A 600 -8.58 2.86 -14.14
N PHE A 601 -8.28 3.97 -14.81
CA PHE A 601 -8.46 4.11 -16.26
C PHE A 601 -7.36 5.01 -16.84
N THR A 602 -7.05 4.82 -18.12
CA THR A 602 -6.25 5.77 -18.91
C THR A 602 -7.17 6.68 -19.71
N VAL A 603 -6.67 7.85 -20.10
CA VAL A 603 -7.38 8.77 -21.00
C VAL A 603 -6.53 8.91 -22.25
N ASP A 604 -7.10 8.65 -23.42
CA ASP A 604 -6.39 8.79 -24.68
C ASP A 604 -6.37 10.24 -25.19
N ARG A 605 -5.73 10.47 -26.34
CA ARG A 605 -5.64 11.81 -26.95
C ARG A 605 -6.99 12.36 -27.43
N ARG A 606 -8.02 11.53 -27.52
CA ARG A 606 -9.39 11.93 -27.90
C ARG A 606 -10.23 12.26 -26.66
N GLY A 607 -9.68 12.10 -25.46
CA GLY A 607 -10.39 12.28 -24.20
C GLY A 607 -11.22 11.05 -23.79
N GLU A 608 -11.07 9.93 -24.49
CA GLU A 608 -11.80 8.70 -24.18
C GLU A 608 -11.10 7.91 -23.07
N SER A 609 -11.87 7.41 -22.11
CA SER A 609 -11.35 6.57 -21.02
C SER A 609 -11.24 5.11 -21.43
N HIS A 610 -10.11 4.47 -21.12
CA HIS A 610 -9.83 3.05 -21.41
C HIS A 610 -9.46 2.29 -20.13
N THR A 611 -9.82 1.01 -20.06
CA THR A 611 -9.58 0.10 -18.93
C THR A 611 -9.14 -1.28 -19.41
N GLY A 612 -8.62 -2.11 -18.51
CA GLY A 612 -8.24 -3.50 -18.79
C GLY A 612 -6.75 -3.71 -19.09
N GLY A 613 -5.97 -2.62 -19.18
CA GLY A 613 -4.53 -2.62 -19.36
C GLY A 613 -3.75 -2.87 -18.06
N ALA A 614 -2.43 -2.70 -18.15
CA ALA A 614 -1.49 -2.88 -17.05
C ALA A 614 -0.76 -1.58 -16.69
N SER A 615 -1.29 -0.43 -17.12
CA SER A 615 -0.70 0.87 -16.81
C SER A 615 -0.76 1.15 -15.30
N PRO A 616 0.15 1.94 -14.73
CA PRO A 616 0.10 2.30 -13.32
C PRO A 616 -1.19 3.05 -12.98
N GLU A 617 -1.76 3.84 -13.91
CA GLU A 617 -3.07 4.48 -13.73
C GLU A 617 -4.21 3.48 -13.57
N GLU A 618 -4.15 2.33 -14.24
CA GLU A 618 -5.19 1.29 -14.16
C GLU A 618 -4.98 0.34 -12.99
N VAL A 619 -3.72 0.04 -12.66
CA VAL A 619 -3.35 -0.98 -11.68
C VAL A 619 -3.32 -0.43 -10.25
N LEU A 620 -2.82 0.79 -10.04
CA LEU A 620 -2.61 1.32 -8.70
C LEU A 620 -3.85 2.12 -8.29
N VAL A 621 -4.57 1.61 -7.29
CA VAL A 621 -5.85 2.15 -6.85
C VAL A 621 -5.80 2.58 -5.39
N PRO A 622 -6.58 3.59 -5.01
CA PRO A 622 -6.57 4.11 -3.67
C PRO A 622 -7.49 3.27 -2.76
N ALA A 623 -7.16 3.22 -1.47
CA ALA A 623 -8.03 2.69 -0.44
C ALA A 623 -7.95 3.51 0.86
N PHE A 624 -9.11 3.73 1.47
CA PHE A 624 -9.30 4.62 2.62
C PHE A 624 -10.15 3.95 3.68
N SER A 625 -9.72 4.03 4.93
CA SER A 625 -10.51 3.58 6.09
C SER A 625 -11.18 4.77 6.76
N TRP A 626 -12.50 4.72 6.86
CA TRP A 626 -13.31 5.72 7.55
C TRP A 626 -13.99 5.08 8.75
N LEU A 627 -13.83 5.66 9.93
CA LEU A 627 -14.60 5.27 11.11
C LEU A 627 -15.86 6.13 11.20
N VAL A 628 -17.03 5.50 11.16
CA VAL A 628 -18.33 6.17 11.24
C VAL A 628 -18.67 6.52 12.70
N GLY A 629 -19.20 7.72 12.92
CA GLY A 629 -19.54 8.29 14.22
C GLY A 629 -18.48 9.27 14.74
N GLU A 630 -18.85 10.08 15.72
CA GLU A 630 -17.92 10.99 16.38
C GLU A 630 -16.86 10.21 17.17
N LEU A 631 -15.58 10.54 16.94
CA LEU A 631 -14.49 10.18 17.84
C LEU A 631 -14.66 11.03 19.11
N HIS A 632 -15.12 10.42 20.21
CA HIS A 632 -15.18 11.07 21.52
C HIS A 632 -13.79 11.25 22.15
#